data_AF-H9ME19-F1
#
_entry.id   AF-H9ME19-F1
#
_cell.length_a   1.000
_cell.length_b   1.000
_cell.length_c   1.000
_cell.angle_alpha   90.00
_cell.angle_beta   90.00
_cell.angle_gamma   90.00
#
_symmetry.space_group_name_H-M   'P 1'
#
loop_
_entity.id
_entity.type
_entity.pdbx_description
1 polymer ?
#
loop_
_entity_poly.entity_id
_entity_poly.type
_entity_poly.pdbx_seq_one_letter_code
_entity_poly.pdbx_strand_id
1 'polypeptide(L)'
;MASNDIVDVRPKFEEIYFELKAQILADPAFDYTVDARQWVDKMLDYTVPGGKLNRGLSVIDNYRLLKAGDEILEDEVFLGCVLGWCIEW
;
A
#
# COMPACT_ATOMS: atom_id res chain seq x y z
N MET A 1 -21.69 -4.24 -23.29
CA MET A 1 -21.36 -3.34 -22.16
C MET A 1 -20.88 -4.23 -21.04
N ALA A 2 -19.57 -4.40 -20.90
CA ALA A 2 -19.02 -5.15 -19.76
C ALA A 2 -19.24 -4.31 -18.50
N SER A 3 -19.79 -4.92 -17.46
CA SER A 3 -19.91 -4.33 -16.13
C SER A 3 -18.51 -4.00 -15.64
N ASN A 4 -18.20 -2.72 -15.57
CA ASN A 4 -16.98 -2.20 -14.97
C ASN A 4 -17.16 -2.21 -13.45
N ASP A 5 -17.32 -3.41 -12.87
CA ASP A 5 -17.29 -3.58 -11.42
C ASP A 5 -15.85 -3.31 -11.00
N ILE A 6 -15.56 -2.04 -10.69
CA ILE A 6 -14.30 -1.63 -10.11
C ILE A 6 -14.19 -2.38 -8.79
N VAL A 7 -13.39 -3.44 -8.79
CA VAL A 7 -13.05 -4.17 -7.56
C VAL A 7 -12.50 -3.14 -6.58
N ASP A 8 -13.18 -3.01 -5.44
CA ASP A 8 -12.76 -2.10 -4.38
C ASP A 8 -11.39 -2.52 -3.87
N VAL A 9 -10.38 -1.70 -4.16
CA VAL A 9 -8.97 -2.00 -3.85
C VAL A 9 -8.64 -1.61 -2.42
N ARG A 10 -9.50 -0.80 -1.78
CA ARG A 10 -9.19 -0.20 -0.48
C ARG A 10 -8.89 -1.25 0.60
N PRO A 11 -9.65 -2.34 0.76
CA PRO A 11 -9.31 -3.37 1.75
C PRO A 11 -7.94 -3.99 1.50
N LYS A 12 -7.59 -4.26 0.23
CA LYS A 12 -6.28 -4.81 -0.13
C LYS A 12 -5.16 -3.81 0.09
N PHE A 13 -5.41 -2.54 -0.24
CA PHE A 13 -4.47 -1.45 0.01
C PHE A 13 -4.19 -1.34 1.52
N GLU A 14 -5.22 -1.31 2.36
CA GLU A 14 -5.09 -1.29 3.83
C GLU A 14 -4.37 -2.53 4.39
N GLU A 15 -4.60 -3.72 3.82
CA GLU A 15 -3.88 -4.94 4.21
C GLU A 15 -2.36 -4.82 3.94
N ILE A 16 -1.98 -4.32 2.76
CA ILE A 16 -0.58 -4.21 2.32
C ILE A 16 0.24 -3.28 3.23
N TYR A 17 -0.39 -2.30 3.88
CA TYR A 17 0.30 -1.48 4.89
C TYR A 17 0.93 -2.33 6.00
N PHE A 18 0.21 -3.33 6.52
CA PHE A 18 0.73 -4.17 7.60
C PHE A 18 1.91 -5.03 7.13
N GLU A 19 1.87 -5.49 5.88
CA GLU A 19 2.97 -6.22 5.27
C GLU A 19 4.22 -5.34 5.12
N LEU A 20 4.06 -4.14 4.55
CA LEU A 20 5.16 -3.19 4.37
C LEU A 20 5.73 -2.71 5.72
N LYS A 21 4.86 -2.45 6.70
CA LYS A 21 5.30 -2.14 8.07
C LYS A 21 6.13 -3.28 8.66
N ALA A 22 5.69 -4.52 8.51
CA ALA A 22 6.44 -5.68 9.01
C ALA A 22 7.82 -5.79 8.34
N GLN A 23 7.90 -5.53 7.03
CA GLN A 23 9.17 -5.51 6.29
C GLN A 23 10.10 -4.38 6.79
N ILE A 24 9.59 -3.16 6.98
CA ILE A 24 10.37 -2.02 7.52
C ILE A 24 10.91 -2.36 8.90
N LEU A 25 10.08 -2.90 9.79
CA LEU A 25 10.53 -3.26 11.14
C LEU A 25 11.55 -4.41 11.08
N ALA A 26 11.53 -5.27 10.07
CA ALA A 26 12.49 -6.37 9.89
C ALA A 26 13.72 -5.99 9.03
N ASP A 27 13.88 -4.73 8.63
CA ASP A 27 14.93 -4.31 7.70
C ASP A 27 16.34 -4.55 8.30
N PRO A 28 17.18 -5.40 7.69
CA PRO A 28 18.54 -5.65 8.17
C PRO A 28 19.48 -4.47 7.99
N ALA A 29 19.10 -3.44 7.24
CA ALA A 29 19.87 -2.20 7.11
C ALA A 29 19.91 -1.39 8.41
N PHE A 30 19.00 -1.65 9.36
CA PHE A 30 18.98 -0.99 10.65
C PHE A 30 18.98 -2.00 11.81
N ASP A 31 19.94 -1.87 12.71
CA ASP A 31 20.00 -2.70 13.92
C ASP A 31 19.03 -2.14 14.99
N TYR A 32 17.80 -2.65 14.96
CA TYR A 32 16.76 -2.26 15.90
C TYR A 32 17.04 -2.78 17.31
N THR A 33 17.14 -1.87 18.28
CA THR A 33 16.81 -2.21 19.67
C THR A 33 15.31 -2.47 19.82
N VAL A 34 14.91 -3.17 20.89
CA VAL A 34 13.48 -3.41 21.20
C VAL A 34 12.71 -2.09 21.29
N ASP A 35 13.28 -1.09 21.98
CA ASP A 35 12.65 0.22 22.15
C ASP A 35 12.52 0.98 20.83
N ALA A 36 13.57 0.96 19.98
CA ALA A 36 13.53 1.61 18.68
C ALA A 36 12.47 0.97 17.77
N ARG A 37 12.34 -0.36 17.78
CA ARG A 37 11.33 -1.09 17.01
C ARG A 37 9.92 -0.73 17.45
N GLN A 38 9.66 -0.72 18.76
CA GLN A 38 8.36 -0.34 19.31
C GLN A 38 8.02 1.12 19.02
N TRP A 39 9.01 2.00 19.03
CA TRP A 39 8.83 3.41 18.68
C TRP A 39 8.42 3.57 17.22
N VAL A 40 9.15 2.94 16.30
CA VAL A 40 8.87 3.01 14.85
C VAL A 40 7.51 2.38 14.53
N ASP A 41 7.16 1.24 15.12
CA ASP A 41 5.86 0.59 14.94
C ASP A 41 4.69 1.53 15.30
N LYS A 42 4.75 2.15 16.49
CA LYS A 42 3.73 3.13 16.94
C LYS A 42 3.72 4.40 16.09
N MET A 43 4.90 4.86 15.68
CA MET A 43 5.02 6.06 14.86
C MET A 43 4.35 5.83 13.50
N LEU A 44 4.65 4.71 12.83
CA LEU A 44 4.05 4.36 11.54
C LEU A 44 2.53 4.29 11.64
N ASP A 45 1.98 3.61 12.65
CA ASP A 45 0.52 3.49 12.84
C ASP A 45 -0.16 4.83 13.12
N TYR A 46 0.58 5.82 13.61
CA TYR A 46 0.05 7.15 13.91
C TYR A 46 0.13 8.10 12.71
N THR A 47 1.21 8.05 11.93
CA THR A 47 1.52 9.06 10.91
C THR A 47 1.12 8.65 9.50
N VAL A 48 1.05 7.35 9.20
CA VAL A 48 0.86 6.85 7.84
C VAL A 48 -0.60 6.51 7.54
N PRO A 49 -1.27 5.55 8.22
CA PRO A 49 -2.68 5.27 7.97
C PRO A 49 -3.60 6.29 8.68
N GLY A 50 -4.84 6.41 8.21
CA GLY A 50 -5.88 7.26 8.82
C GLY A 50 -6.24 8.51 8.00
N GLY A 51 -5.51 8.77 6.91
CA GLY A 51 -5.92 9.74 5.89
C GLY A 51 -7.06 9.22 5.01
N LYS A 52 -7.42 10.00 3.98
CA LYS A 52 -8.42 9.57 2.98
C LYS A 52 -7.86 8.52 2.00
N LEU A 53 -6.54 8.37 1.94
CA LEU A 53 -5.80 7.46 1.05
C LEU A 53 -6.00 7.76 -0.45
N ASN A 54 -6.48 8.96 -0.79
CA ASN A 54 -6.85 9.30 -2.16
C ASN A 54 -5.65 9.32 -3.11
N ARG A 55 -4.44 9.66 -2.64
CA ARG A 55 -3.27 9.72 -3.51
C ARG A 55 -2.75 8.32 -3.80
N GLY A 56 -2.66 7.50 -2.76
CA GLY A 56 -2.26 6.10 -2.88
C GLY A 56 -3.21 5.28 -3.75
N LEU A 57 -4.52 5.38 -3.51
CA LEU A 57 -5.54 4.67 -4.30
C LEU A 57 -5.53 5.11 -5.78
N SER A 58 -5.25 6.40 -6.04
CA SER A 58 -5.18 6.91 -7.42
C SER A 58 -4.10 6.26 -8.27
N VAL A 59 -3.04 5.69 -7.66
CA VAL A 59 -1.98 4.98 -8.40
C VAL A 59 -2.55 3.77 -9.11
N ILE A 60 -3.34 2.96 -8.39
CA ILE A 60 -3.93 1.74 -8.93
C ILE A 60 -4.98 2.11 -9.96
N ASP A 61 -5.87 3.05 -9.65
CA ASP A 61 -6.92 3.49 -10.57
C ASP A 61 -6.33 4.01 -11.90
N ASN A 62 -5.28 4.83 -11.84
CA ASN A 62 -4.59 5.31 -13.03
C ASN A 62 -3.88 4.17 -13.77
N TYR A 63 -3.29 3.22 -13.06
CA TYR A 63 -2.69 2.04 -13.69
C TYR A 63 -3.72 1.21 -14.47
N ARG A 64 -4.93 1.02 -13.90
CA ARG A 64 -6.03 0.33 -14.60
C ARG A 64 -6.42 1.03 -15.89
N LEU A 65 -6.49 2.37 -15.85
CA LEU A 65 -6.81 3.18 -17.03
C LEU A 65 -5.71 3.08 -18.10
N LEU A 66 -4.44 3.08 -17.70
CA LEU A 66 -3.29 2.97 -18.60
C LEU A 66 -3.19 1.59 -19.27
N LYS A 67 -3.64 0.53 -18.59
CA LYS A 67 -3.78 -0.82 -19.16
C LYS A 67 -4.87 -0.94 -20.23
N ALA A 68 -5.66 0.11 -20.45
CA ALA A 68 -6.63 0.21 -21.55
C ALA A 68 -7.62 -0.99 -21.65
N GLY A 69 -7.95 -1.62 -20.52
CA GLY A 69 -8.87 -2.76 -20.47
C GLY A 69 -8.21 -4.14 -20.57
N ASP A 70 -6.88 -4.22 -20.64
CA ASP A 70 -6.14 -5.47 -20.45
C ASP A 70 -6.39 -6.06 -19.05
N GLU A 71 -6.24 -7.37 -18.94
CA GLU A 71 -6.30 -8.06 -17.65
C GLU A 71 -5.21 -7.52 -16.71
N ILE A 72 -5.60 -7.28 -15.45
CA ILE A 72 -4.70 -6.82 -14.39
C ILE A 72 -4.45 -8.00 -13.47
N LEU A 73 -3.19 -8.41 -13.40
CA LEU A 73 -2.77 -9.53 -12.55
C LEU A 73 -2.74 -9.11 -11.08
N GLU A 74 -2.88 -10.09 -10.18
CA GLU A 74 -2.82 -9.85 -8.73
C GLU A 74 -1.49 -9.19 -8.31
N ASP A 75 -0.37 -9.63 -8.89
CA ASP A 75 0.95 -9.03 -8.67
C ASP A 75 1.01 -7.56 -9.12
N GLU A 76 0.32 -7.20 -10.21
CA GLU A 76 0.25 -5.82 -10.69
C GLU A 76 -0.57 -4.94 -9.74
N VAL A 77 -1.66 -5.48 -9.18
CA VAL A 77 -2.41 -4.80 -8.11
C VAL A 77 -1.54 -4.61 -6.88
N PHE A 78 -0.82 -5.66 -6.44
CA PHE A 78 0.08 -5.58 -5.31
C PHE A 78 1.16 -4.51 -5.49
N LEU A 79 1.89 -4.54 -6.62
CA LEU A 79 2.94 -3.55 -6.91
C LEU A 79 2.37 -2.12 -7.03
N GLY A 80 1.17 -1.97 -7.60
CA GLY A 80 0.45 -0.71 -7.64
C GLY A 80 0.13 -0.18 -6.24
N CYS A 81 -0.34 -1.05 -5.33
CA CYS A 81 -0.56 -0.71 -3.93
C CYS A 81 0.73 -0.32 -3.20
N VAL A 82 1.83 -1.04 -3.43
CA VAL A 82 3.15 -0.71 -2.84
C VAL A 82 3.56 0.71 -3.24
N LEU A 83 3.48 1.04 -4.54
CA LEU A 83 3.77 2.39 -5.02
C LEU A 83 2.81 3.44 -4.44
N GLY A 84 1.53 3.10 -4.32
CA GLY A 84 0.54 3.98 -3.68
C GLY A 84 0.87 4.27 -2.22
N TRP A 85 1.35 3.28 -1.46
CA TRP A 85 1.81 3.49 -0.10
C TRP A 85 3.07 4.35 -0.02
N CYS A 86 4.00 4.25 -0.98
CA CYS A 86 5.14 5.17 -1.05
C CYS A 86 4.72 6.65 -1.19
N ILE A 87 3.51 6.94 -1.67
CA ILE A 87 2.97 8.31 -1.77
C ILE A 87 2.28 8.74 -0.47
N GLU A 88 1.71 7.80 0.28
CA GLU A 88 1.04 8.07 1.56
C GLU A 88 2.02 8.07 2.75
N TRP A 89 3.25 7.56 2.58
CA TRP A 89 4.36 7.60 3.54
C TRP A 89 5.01 8.99 3.64
#